data_AF-A0A1F2P2Z8-F1
#
_entry.id   AF-A0A1F2P2Z8-F1
#
_cell.length_a   1.000
_cell.length_b   1.000
_cell.length_c   1.000
_cell.angle_alpha   90.00
_cell.angle_beta   90.00
_cell.angle_gamma   90.00
#
_symmetry.space_group_name_H-M   'P 1'
#
loop_
_entity.id
_entity.type
_entity.pdbx_description
1 polymer ?
#
loop_
_entity_poly.entity_id
_entity_poly.type
_entity_poly.pdbx_seq_one_letter_code
_entity_poly.pdbx_strand_id
1 'polypeptide(L)'
;MQFYNEGGIMNSKAVSLALIATVLSILISAPAGGSERIVGTGGVVAVVCTDVYGYKNYSAHYNDHFPLGSTVKVYVEATGKTSRDLSTDEYKPSITFELEGTKPPYPPGQEFTASASSSTLTNHDKSATKRTYAVISFTISSDEDLQGKYRFRITAKDNNAGGRVIGRTPYITVYGEKGATLYPPTDYHYTDLTIEPNPSAVGETVTVRVNVTNLGGKGNWKAEPVYLMVGGAEVASTNTIRLDHNESDEVTFTLDDNVLGETPGNITVRIGDLEGTIIRKEAGNSPASSGWGSKSGGSTPAPCGFEAIGASLILLFVARFIRHL
;
A
#
# COMPACT_ATOMS: atom_id res chain seq x y z
N MET A 1 58.94 68.40 28.77
CA MET A 1 59.69 67.43 27.93
C MET A 1 58.78 67.01 26.79
N GLN A 2 59.36 66.88 25.61
CA GLN A 2 58.79 67.25 24.32
C GLN A 2 58.54 65.99 23.48
N PHE A 3 57.52 66.05 22.61
CA PHE A 3 57.22 65.17 21.46
C PHE A 3 56.75 63.72 21.75
N TYR A 4 56.00 63.00 20.90
CA TYR A 4 55.68 63.12 19.47
C TYR A 4 54.23 62.68 19.19
N ASN A 5 53.60 63.37 18.25
CA ASN A 5 52.35 63.02 17.59
C ASN A 5 52.72 62.35 16.26
N GLU A 6 52.33 61.09 16.04
CA GLU A 6 52.42 60.44 14.72
C GLU A 6 51.01 60.02 14.29
N GLY A 7 50.52 60.73 13.28
CA GLY A 7 49.35 60.35 12.52
C GLY A 7 49.69 59.24 11.53
N GLY A 8 48.98 58.13 11.64
CA GLY A 8 48.95 57.07 10.62
C GLY A 8 47.63 57.12 9.86
N ILE A 9 47.65 57.70 8.66
CA ILE A 9 46.60 57.55 7.65
C ILE A 9 46.79 56.16 7.04
N MET A 10 45.82 55.25 7.21
CA MET A 10 45.71 54.05 6.39
C MET A 10 44.30 53.85 5.85
N ASN A 11 44.21 54.15 4.55
CA ASN A 11 43.43 53.53 3.49
C ASN A 11 42.12 52.81 3.84
N SER A 12 41.04 53.44 3.38
CA SER A 12 39.80 52.77 3.03
C SER A 12 40.01 51.84 1.84
N LYS A 13 39.71 50.55 2.02
CA LYS A 13 39.01 49.67 1.06
C LYS A 13 38.92 48.25 1.62
N ALA A 14 37.73 47.68 1.47
CA ALA A 14 37.39 46.26 1.53
C ALA A 14 37.24 45.61 2.92
N VAL A 15 36.05 45.71 3.51
CA VAL A 15 35.35 44.60 4.21
C VAL A 15 33.85 44.86 4.02
N SER A 16 33.27 44.48 2.88
CA SER A 16 32.56 43.22 2.65
C SER A 16 31.47 42.89 3.70
N LEU A 17 30.23 42.97 3.22
CA LEU A 17 28.96 42.55 3.80
C LEU A 17 29.05 41.54 4.96
N ALA A 18 28.70 42.00 6.16
CA ALA A 18 28.13 41.15 7.20
C ALA A 18 26.60 41.36 7.21
N LEU A 19 25.93 40.89 6.15
CA LEU A 19 24.50 40.64 6.22
C LEU A 19 24.35 39.34 7.02
N ILE A 20 24.03 39.46 8.30
CA ILE A 20 23.69 38.34 9.18
C ILE A 20 22.38 37.74 8.65
N ALA A 21 22.53 36.85 7.67
CA ALA A 21 21.52 35.88 7.31
C ALA A 21 21.47 34.88 8.45
N THR A 22 20.61 35.14 9.43
CA THR A 22 20.11 34.11 10.34
C THR A 22 19.28 33.15 9.48
N VAL A 23 19.96 32.22 8.81
CA VAL A 23 19.33 31.06 8.18
C VAL A 23 18.80 30.22 9.33
N LEU A 24 17.56 30.52 9.69
CA LEU A 24 16.71 29.69 10.51
C LEU A 24 16.57 28.37 9.75
N SER A 25 17.43 27.40 10.08
CA SER A 25 17.31 26.01 9.63
C SER A 25 16.08 25.40 10.29
N ILE A 26 14.89 25.79 9.82
CA ILE A 26 13.69 25.01 10.04
C ILE A 26 13.91 23.74 9.21
N LEU A 27 14.46 22.71 9.86
CA LEU A 27 14.30 21.33 9.41
C LEU A 27 12.79 21.05 9.47
N ILE A 28 12.08 21.39 8.40
CA ILE A 28 10.77 20.85 8.11
C ILE A 28 11.05 19.38 7.78
N SER A 29 11.08 18.53 8.79
CA SER A 29 11.05 17.10 8.60
C SER A 29 9.71 16.80 7.92
N ALA A 30 9.74 16.54 6.61
CA ALA A 30 8.60 15.89 5.96
C ALA A 30 8.27 14.63 6.76
N PRO A 31 6.98 14.33 7.00
CA PRO A 31 6.61 13.07 7.64
C PRO A 31 7.15 11.95 6.75
N ALA A 32 8.12 11.21 7.27
CA ALA A 32 8.64 10.01 6.65
C ALA A 32 7.45 9.06 6.47
N GLY A 33 7.09 8.76 5.21
CA GLY A 33 6.09 7.74 4.92
C GLY A 33 6.50 6.42 5.58
N GLY A 34 5.54 5.64 6.09
CA GLY A 34 5.79 4.60 7.09
C GLY A 34 6.84 3.51 6.74
N SER A 35 7.24 3.39 5.47
CA SER A 35 8.29 2.47 5.02
C SER A 35 9.72 3.03 5.01
N GLU A 36 9.89 4.33 5.23
CA GLU A 36 11.20 4.95 5.19
C GLU A 36 12.00 4.60 6.45
N ARG A 37 13.28 4.26 6.27
CA ARG A 37 14.20 4.05 7.39
C ARG A 37 14.42 5.38 8.10
N ILE A 38 13.95 5.46 9.33
CA ILE A 38 14.06 6.67 10.14
C ILE A 38 15.44 6.66 10.80
N VAL A 39 16.37 7.44 10.25
CA VAL A 39 17.75 7.52 10.76
C VAL A 39 17.85 8.61 11.82
N GLY A 40 18.18 8.18 13.02
CA GLY A 40 18.45 9.02 14.17
C GLY A 40 19.93 9.37 14.33
N THR A 41 20.19 10.25 15.30
CA THR A 41 21.54 10.51 15.79
C THR A 41 22.19 9.24 16.34
N GLY A 42 23.50 9.12 16.22
CA GLY A 42 24.25 7.98 16.75
C GLY A 42 24.01 6.67 15.99
N GLY A 43 23.46 6.73 14.78
CA GLY A 43 23.21 5.56 13.95
C GLY A 43 22.08 4.66 14.43
N VAL A 44 21.20 5.18 15.29
CA VAL A 44 19.92 4.51 15.62
C VAL A 44 19.04 4.57 14.40
N VAL A 45 18.48 3.44 13.98
CA VAL A 45 17.52 3.38 12.89
C VAL A 45 16.24 2.75 13.39
N ALA A 46 15.09 3.32 13.00
CA ALA A 46 13.78 2.79 13.28
C ALA A 46 12.98 2.58 12.00
N VAL A 47 12.13 1.56 11.98
CA VAL A 47 11.18 1.27 10.90
C VAL A 47 9.86 0.88 11.55
N VAL A 48 8.75 1.49 11.13
CA VAL A 48 7.41 1.07 11.55
C VAL A 48 7.02 -0.16 10.73
N CYS A 49 6.51 -1.21 11.38
CA CYS A 49 6.31 -2.51 10.76
C CYS A 49 4.89 -3.04 11.00
N THR A 50 4.37 -3.80 10.03
CA THR A 50 3.14 -4.60 10.18
C THR A 50 3.46 -5.90 10.92
N ASP A 51 4.59 -6.52 10.59
CA ASP A 51 5.00 -7.79 11.19
C ASP A 51 6.51 -7.96 11.29
N VAL A 52 6.93 -8.86 12.19
CA VAL A 52 8.33 -9.23 12.42
C VAL A 52 8.41 -10.75 12.56
N TYR A 53 9.14 -11.39 11.66
CA TYR A 53 9.28 -12.84 11.58
C TYR A 53 10.77 -13.23 11.60
N GLY A 54 11.38 -13.05 12.77
CA GLY A 54 12.76 -13.47 13.05
C GLY A 54 13.78 -12.33 13.07
N TYR A 55 15.04 -12.69 12.87
CA TYR A 55 16.20 -11.80 12.94
C TYR A 55 16.27 -10.89 11.71
N LYS A 56 16.12 -9.57 11.88
CA LYS A 56 16.12 -8.55 10.79
C LYS A 56 15.04 -8.74 9.71
N ASN A 57 14.14 -9.68 9.89
CA ASN A 57 13.07 -9.96 8.94
C ASN A 57 11.80 -9.29 9.45
N TYR A 58 11.40 -8.23 8.78
CA TYR A 58 10.19 -7.48 9.08
C TYR A 58 9.50 -7.08 7.78
N SER A 59 8.20 -6.86 7.87
CA SER A 59 7.41 -6.20 6.84
C SER A 59 7.18 -4.75 7.26
N ALA A 60 7.76 -3.80 6.50
CA ALA A 60 7.55 -2.39 6.75
C ALA A 60 6.07 -2.01 6.60
N HIS A 61 5.62 -1.06 7.41
CA HIS A 61 4.26 -0.54 7.36
C HIS A 61 4.25 0.71 6.48
N TYR A 62 3.67 0.65 5.28
CA TYR A 62 3.82 1.73 4.28
C TYR A 62 2.89 2.93 4.50
N ASN A 63 2.01 2.87 5.51
CA ASN A 63 1.07 3.94 5.87
C ASN A 63 1.46 4.54 7.23
N ASP A 64 1.19 5.80 7.49
CA ASP A 64 1.29 6.38 8.84
C ASP A 64 -0.04 6.33 9.60
N HIS A 65 -1.13 5.88 8.95
CA HIS A 65 -2.45 5.71 9.54
C HIS A 65 -2.70 4.26 9.97
N PHE A 66 -3.26 4.11 11.16
CA PHE A 66 -3.56 2.84 11.80
C PHE A 66 -5.04 2.80 12.22
N PRO A 67 -5.74 1.67 12.01
CA PRO A 67 -7.06 1.48 12.60
C PRO A 67 -7.02 1.66 14.13
N LEU A 68 -8.08 2.18 14.72
CA LEU A 68 -8.23 2.24 16.18
C LEU A 68 -8.08 0.83 16.81
N GLY A 69 -7.41 0.74 17.96
CA GLY A 69 -7.08 -0.53 18.61
C GLY A 69 -5.87 -1.27 18.03
N SER A 70 -5.27 -0.78 16.94
CA SER A 70 -4.11 -1.43 16.32
C SER A 70 -2.88 -1.44 17.23
N THR A 71 -2.06 -2.48 17.09
CA THR A 71 -0.72 -2.51 17.69
C THR A 71 0.31 -2.05 16.68
N VAL A 72 0.96 -0.92 16.94
CA VAL A 72 2.09 -0.42 16.17
C VAL A 72 3.34 -1.15 16.62
N LYS A 73 4.02 -1.83 15.69
CA LYS A 73 5.34 -2.43 15.92
C LYS A 73 6.40 -1.53 15.31
N VAL A 74 7.51 -1.32 16.01
CA VAL A 74 8.66 -0.56 15.53
C VAL A 74 9.90 -1.42 15.64
N TYR A 75 10.46 -1.82 14.50
CA TYR A 75 11.78 -2.42 14.42
C TYR A 75 12.82 -1.33 14.65
N VAL A 76 13.77 -1.58 15.55
CA VAL A 76 14.84 -0.63 15.87
C VAL A 76 16.19 -1.31 15.85
N GLU A 77 17.22 -0.62 15.35
CA GLU A 77 18.61 -1.05 15.40
C GLU A 77 19.53 0.05 15.92
N ALA A 78 20.58 -0.33 16.67
CA ALA A 78 21.64 0.56 17.13
C ALA A 78 22.96 -0.21 17.26
N THR A 79 24.09 0.49 17.23
CA THR A 79 25.41 -0.11 17.47
C THR A 79 25.96 0.35 18.81
N GLY A 80 26.36 -0.59 19.67
CA GLY A 80 26.86 -0.32 21.02
C GLY A 80 28.01 -1.24 21.40
N LYS A 81 28.62 -0.98 22.56
CA LYS A 81 29.74 -1.75 23.09
C LYS A 81 29.31 -3.15 23.50
N THR A 82 30.25 -4.09 23.38
CA THR A 82 30.09 -5.44 23.89
C THR A 82 30.88 -5.64 25.18
N SER A 83 30.37 -6.51 26.05
CA SER A 83 31.08 -7.06 27.20
C SER A 83 31.39 -8.53 26.93
N ARG A 84 32.61 -8.96 27.23
CA ARG A 84 32.99 -10.37 27.14
C ARG A 84 32.33 -11.14 28.29
N ASP A 85 31.50 -12.11 27.95
CA ASP A 85 31.01 -13.11 28.88
C ASP A 85 32.15 -14.09 29.17
N LEU A 86 32.60 -14.13 30.43
CA LEU A 86 33.73 -14.96 30.84
C LEU A 86 33.38 -16.46 30.84
N SER A 87 32.10 -16.81 30.87
CA SER A 87 31.65 -18.21 30.88
C SER A 87 31.56 -18.81 29.48
N THR A 88 31.16 -18.03 28.48
CA THR A 88 31.00 -18.49 27.10
C THR A 88 32.09 -17.99 26.15
N ASP A 89 32.96 -17.07 26.60
CA ASP A 89 33.91 -16.33 25.76
C ASP A 89 33.23 -15.48 24.64
N GLU A 90 31.93 -15.23 24.77
CA GLU A 90 31.16 -14.48 23.79
C GLU A 90 31.08 -13.00 24.14
N TYR A 91 31.12 -12.14 23.12
CA TYR A 91 30.91 -10.71 23.29
C TYR A 91 29.43 -10.38 23.16
N LYS A 92 28.82 -9.96 24.27
CA LYS A 92 27.39 -9.64 24.40
C LYS A 92 27.18 -8.12 24.43
N PRO A 93 26.41 -7.54 23.50
CA PRO A 93 25.96 -6.16 23.64
C PRO A 93 24.87 -6.09 24.71
N SER A 94 24.71 -4.92 25.31
CA SER A 94 23.65 -4.64 26.28
C SER A 94 23.01 -3.30 25.94
N ILE A 95 22.19 -3.30 24.88
CA ILE A 95 21.49 -2.10 24.41
C ILE A 95 20.02 -2.19 24.80
N THR A 96 19.53 -1.16 25.48
CA THR A 96 18.10 -0.96 25.78
C THR A 96 17.52 0.09 24.86
N PHE A 97 16.29 -0.14 24.38
CA PHE A 97 15.55 0.85 23.61
C PHE A 97 14.31 1.31 24.39
N GLU A 98 14.20 2.62 24.55
CA GLU A 98 13.09 3.29 25.24
C GLU A 98 12.31 4.15 24.26
N LEU A 99 11.00 3.94 24.20
CA LEU A 99 10.06 4.74 23.43
C LEU A 99 9.27 5.63 24.40
N GLU A 100 9.23 6.92 24.10
CA GLU A 100 8.45 7.91 24.82
C GLU A 100 7.60 8.68 23.81
N GLY A 101 6.31 8.89 24.12
CA GLY A 101 5.40 9.57 23.23
C GLY A 101 4.20 10.22 23.90
N THR A 102 3.33 10.78 23.08
CA THR A 102 2.09 11.47 23.47
C THR A 102 0.93 10.96 22.61
N LYS A 103 -0.22 10.73 23.23
CA LYS A 103 -1.49 10.35 22.59
C LYS A 103 -2.35 11.60 22.28
N PRO A 104 -3.38 11.50 21.42
CA PRO A 104 -4.42 12.52 21.31
C PRO A 104 -5.25 12.64 22.61
N PRO A 105 -6.09 13.69 22.79
CA PRO A 105 -6.13 14.94 22.02
C PRO A 105 -4.99 15.89 22.42
N TYR A 106 -4.48 16.69 21.47
CA TYR A 106 -3.36 17.62 21.68
C TYR A 106 -3.91 19.06 21.83
N PRO A 107 -3.58 19.91 22.85
CA PRO A 107 -2.35 19.92 23.67
C PRO A 107 -2.48 20.15 25.23
N PRO A 108 -1.62 19.52 26.07
CA PRO A 108 -0.83 18.31 25.78
C PRO A 108 -1.70 17.07 26.00
N GLY A 109 -1.63 16.14 25.05
CA GLY A 109 -2.24 14.83 25.24
C GLY A 109 -1.44 13.95 26.20
N GLN A 110 -2.04 12.85 26.65
CA GLN A 110 -1.46 11.98 27.68
C GLN A 110 -0.13 11.35 27.21
N GLU A 111 0.90 11.41 28.05
CA GLU A 111 2.18 10.74 27.80
C GLU A 111 2.05 9.22 27.86
N PHE A 112 2.87 8.52 27.09
CA PHE A 112 3.01 7.08 27.17
C PHE A 112 4.45 6.64 26.93
N THR A 113 4.81 5.50 27.51
CA THR A 113 6.11 4.88 27.35
C THR A 113 5.97 3.42 26.95
N ALA A 114 6.95 2.94 26.19
CA ALA A 114 7.13 1.52 25.90
C ALA A 114 8.64 1.24 25.87
N SER A 115 9.04 0.01 26.17
CA SER A 115 10.45 -0.36 26.15
C SER A 115 10.62 -1.75 25.62
N ALA A 116 11.73 -1.97 24.90
CA ALA A 116 12.19 -3.31 24.57
C ALA A 116 13.68 -3.40 24.87
N SER A 117 14.07 -4.49 25.54
CA SER A 117 15.45 -4.95 25.56
C SER A 117 15.67 -5.88 24.37
N SER A 118 16.86 -5.83 23.78
CA SER A 118 17.20 -6.73 22.65
C SER A 118 16.95 -8.19 23.01
N SER A 119 16.05 -8.87 22.29
CA SER A 119 15.62 -10.24 22.64
C SER A 119 16.40 -11.34 21.93
N THR A 120 17.33 -11.01 21.03
CA THR A 120 18.13 -12.06 20.35
C THR A 120 19.33 -11.41 19.70
N LEU A 121 20.45 -12.13 19.60
CA LEU A 121 21.55 -11.84 18.68
C LEU A 121 22.31 -13.13 18.40
N THR A 122 22.41 -13.50 17.13
CA THR A 122 23.28 -14.56 16.63
C THR A 122 24.31 -13.93 15.69
N ASN A 123 25.47 -13.52 16.21
CA ASN A 123 26.66 -13.36 15.39
C ASN A 123 27.93 -13.66 16.20
N HIS A 124 28.72 -14.61 15.68
CA HIS A 124 29.89 -15.25 16.32
C HIS A 124 31.16 -14.39 16.33
N ASP A 125 31.14 -13.17 15.80
CA ASP A 125 32.34 -12.33 15.80
C ASP A 125 32.69 -11.77 17.20
N LYS A 126 34.00 -11.61 17.47
CA LYS A 126 34.56 -11.08 18.72
C LYS A 126 34.71 -9.55 18.68
N SER A 127 33.81 -8.84 18.00
CA SER A 127 33.91 -7.40 17.82
C SER A 127 33.62 -6.62 19.11
N ALA A 128 34.35 -5.51 19.32
CA ALA A 128 34.20 -4.61 20.48
C ALA A 128 32.90 -3.78 20.45
N THR A 129 32.24 -3.73 19.30
CA THR A 129 30.94 -3.10 19.11
C THR A 129 30.06 -3.98 18.24
N LYS A 130 28.79 -4.14 18.63
CA LYS A 130 27.83 -4.95 17.87
C LYS A 130 26.57 -4.16 17.55
N ARG A 131 26.04 -4.42 16.36
CA ARG A 131 24.71 -3.96 16.00
C ARG A 131 23.68 -4.84 16.69
N THR A 132 22.77 -4.20 17.38
CA THR A 132 21.70 -4.81 18.17
C THR A 132 20.38 -4.30 17.64
N TYR A 133 19.34 -5.13 17.71
CA TYR A 133 18.00 -4.76 17.29
C TYR A 133 16.97 -5.23 18.32
N ALA A 134 15.81 -4.60 18.27
CA ALA A 134 14.66 -4.94 19.08
C ALA A 134 13.37 -4.59 18.32
N VAL A 135 12.24 -5.07 18.84
CA VAL A 135 10.92 -4.64 18.40
C VAL A 135 10.24 -4.01 19.60
N ILE A 136 9.91 -2.73 19.49
CA ILE A 136 9.07 -2.03 20.46
C ILE A 136 7.65 -2.04 19.92
N SER A 137 6.65 -2.28 20.76
CA SER A 137 5.25 -2.19 20.35
C SER A 137 4.46 -1.29 21.29
N PHE A 138 3.47 -0.59 20.76
CA PHE A 138 2.47 0.14 21.54
C PHE A 138 1.10 0.06 20.85
N THR A 139 0.04 0.29 21.59
CA THR A 139 -1.34 0.18 21.09
C THR A 139 -1.95 1.55 20.85
N ILE A 140 -2.53 1.76 19.67
CA ILE A 140 -3.41 2.87 19.35
C ILE A 140 -4.72 2.65 20.10
N SER A 141 -5.25 3.68 20.77
CA SER A 141 -6.50 3.57 21.51
C SER A 141 -7.64 3.07 20.62
N SER A 142 -8.54 2.27 21.17
CA SER A 142 -9.82 1.92 20.53
C SER A 142 -10.88 3.02 20.73
N ASP A 143 -10.60 4.00 21.59
CA ASP A 143 -11.47 5.13 21.88
C ASP A 143 -11.48 6.13 20.72
N GLU A 144 -12.67 6.43 20.17
CA GLU A 144 -12.86 7.38 19.07
C GLU A 144 -12.52 8.82 19.48
N ASP A 145 -12.64 9.16 20.78
CA ASP A 145 -12.25 10.48 21.29
C ASP A 145 -10.72 10.65 21.33
N LEU A 146 -9.97 9.55 21.25
CA LEU A 146 -8.50 9.50 21.19
C LEU A 146 -7.99 9.23 19.77
N GLN A 147 -8.81 9.52 18.77
CA GLN A 147 -8.42 9.53 17.36
C GLN A 147 -7.43 10.69 17.08
N GLY A 148 -6.52 10.47 16.13
CA GLY A 148 -5.59 11.48 15.65
C GLY A 148 -4.13 11.16 15.91
N LYS A 149 -3.33 12.21 16.13
CA LYS A 149 -1.87 12.16 16.05
C LYS A 149 -1.20 11.56 17.30
N TYR A 150 -0.52 10.44 17.12
CA TYR A 150 0.44 9.86 18.07
C TYR A 150 1.84 10.29 17.67
N ARG A 151 2.58 10.88 18.62
CA ARG A 151 3.95 11.35 18.39
C ARG A 151 4.88 10.72 19.40
N PHE A 152 5.92 10.02 18.95
CA PHE A 152 6.86 9.31 19.81
C PHE A 152 8.30 9.42 19.31
N ARG A 153 9.28 9.12 20.16
CA ARG A 153 10.70 9.03 19.80
C ARG A 153 11.31 7.83 20.48
N ILE A 154 12.43 7.35 19.95
CA ILE A 154 13.14 6.19 20.50
C ILE A 154 14.55 6.59 20.89
N THR A 155 14.94 6.22 22.10
CA THR A 155 16.29 6.42 22.66
C THR A 155 16.97 5.07 22.84
N ALA A 156 18.19 4.93 22.31
CA ALA A 156 19.03 3.78 22.55
C ALA A 156 20.06 4.09 23.66
N LYS A 157 20.16 3.20 24.65
CA LYS A 157 21.11 3.29 25.76
C LYS A 157 22.00 2.05 25.79
N ASP A 158 23.29 2.26 25.99
CA ASP A 158 24.29 1.19 26.10
C ASP A 158 24.65 0.96 27.58
N ASN A 159 24.18 -0.15 28.13
CA ASN A 159 24.41 -0.52 29.53
C ASN A 159 25.87 -0.94 29.77
N ASN A 160 26.57 -1.46 28.75
CA ASN A 160 28.02 -1.74 28.85
C ASN A 160 28.84 -0.43 28.91
N ALA A 161 28.22 0.71 28.57
CA ALA A 161 28.77 2.05 28.73
C ALA A 161 28.10 2.83 29.88
N GLY A 162 27.59 2.14 30.92
CA GLY A 162 26.98 2.77 32.08
C GLY A 162 25.60 3.38 31.80
N GLY A 163 24.85 2.84 30.85
CA GLY A 163 23.53 3.33 30.47
C GLY A 163 23.56 4.61 29.62
N ARG A 164 24.71 4.93 29.03
CA ARG A 164 24.90 6.13 28.20
C ARG A 164 23.96 6.09 26.99
N VAL A 165 23.32 7.22 26.69
CA VAL A 165 22.58 7.42 25.45
C VAL A 165 23.56 7.37 24.27
N ILE A 166 23.37 6.40 23.39
CA ILE A 166 24.19 6.21 22.18
C ILE A 166 23.49 6.73 20.92
N GLY A 167 22.19 7.00 20.97
CA GLY A 167 21.49 7.66 19.89
C GLY A 167 19.99 7.84 20.15
N ARG A 168 19.37 8.61 19.26
CA ARG A 168 17.94 8.99 19.31
C ARG A 168 17.38 9.18 17.91
N THR A 169 16.18 8.66 17.67
CA THR A 169 15.42 8.99 16.45
C THR A 169 14.91 10.43 16.52
N PRO A 170 14.61 11.07 15.37
CA PRO A 170 13.64 12.17 15.37
C PRO A 170 12.29 11.71 15.93
N TYR A 171 11.39 12.66 16.17
CA TYR A 171 10.01 12.31 16.50
C TYR A 171 9.34 11.66 15.28
N ILE A 172 8.75 10.51 15.53
CA ILE A 172 7.96 9.70 14.60
C ILE A 172 6.49 10.03 14.87
N THR A 173 5.72 10.16 13.80
CA THR A 173 4.29 10.46 13.87
C THR A 173 3.51 9.35 13.19
N VAL A 174 2.46 8.87 13.85
CA VAL A 174 1.45 7.98 13.27
C VAL A 174 0.07 8.49 13.68
N TYR A 175 -0.97 8.07 12.97
CA TYR A 175 -2.35 8.48 13.18
C TYR A 175 -3.20 7.28 13.54
N GLY A 176 -3.94 7.37 14.64
CA GLY A 176 -5.01 6.42 14.94
C GLY A 176 -6.30 6.93 14.35
N GLU A 177 -6.91 6.22 13.41
CA GLU A 177 -8.10 6.67 12.69
C GLU A 177 -9.15 5.57 12.51
N LYS A 178 -10.42 5.95 12.59
CA LYS A 178 -11.55 5.07 12.31
C LYS A 178 -11.66 4.91 10.80
N GLY A 179 -11.67 3.66 10.34
CA GLY A 179 -11.72 3.36 8.91
C GLY A 179 -10.35 3.38 8.21
N ALA A 180 -9.26 3.69 8.91
CA ALA A 180 -7.92 3.50 8.37
C ALA A 180 -7.66 2.03 8.00
N THR A 181 -6.94 1.82 6.91
CA THR A 181 -6.50 0.50 6.45
C THR A 181 -5.03 0.29 6.76
N LEU A 182 -4.67 -0.97 7.06
CA LEU A 182 -3.28 -1.37 7.36
C LEU A 182 -2.32 -1.07 6.19
N TYR A 183 -2.84 -1.04 4.97
CA TYR A 183 -2.08 -0.74 3.77
C TYR A 183 -2.55 0.58 3.16
N PRO A 184 -1.66 1.32 2.46
CA PRO A 184 -2.09 2.49 1.69
C PRO A 184 -3.18 2.10 0.70
N PRO A 185 -4.10 3.03 0.34
CA PRO A 185 -5.17 2.74 -0.60
C PRO A 185 -4.62 2.27 -1.95
N THR A 186 -5.37 1.41 -2.63
CA THR A 186 -5.11 1.05 -4.02
C THR A 186 -5.26 2.28 -4.91
N ASP A 187 -4.44 2.39 -5.94
CA ASP A 187 -4.55 3.42 -6.99
C ASP A 187 -4.50 2.71 -8.34
N TYR A 188 -5.66 2.45 -8.94
CA TYR A 188 -5.78 1.67 -10.17
C TYR A 188 -5.68 2.56 -11.40
N HIS A 189 -4.73 2.20 -12.26
CA HIS A 189 -4.51 2.82 -13.55
C HIS A 189 -4.89 1.84 -14.65
N TYR A 190 -5.64 2.33 -15.63
CA TYR A 190 -6.19 1.53 -16.71
C TYR A 190 -5.43 1.81 -18.00
N THR A 191 -5.01 0.75 -18.69
CA THR A 191 -4.38 0.84 -20.02
C THR A 191 -4.97 -0.18 -20.99
N ASP A 192 -4.69 -0.02 -22.28
CA ASP A 192 -4.93 -1.06 -23.29
C ASP A 192 -6.40 -1.53 -23.40
N LEU A 193 -7.34 -0.57 -23.44
CA LEU A 193 -8.75 -0.86 -23.69
C LEU A 193 -8.94 -1.47 -25.10
N THR A 194 -9.43 -2.71 -25.15
CA THR A 194 -9.73 -3.44 -26.39
C THR A 194 -11.19 -3.89 -26.40
N ILE A 195 -11.78 -3.95 -27.60
CA ILE A 195 -13.21 -4.25 -27.82
C ILE A 195 -13.33 -5.21 -28.99
N GLU A 196 -13.82 -6.43 -28.75
CA GLU A 196 -13.91 -7.47 -29.77
C GLU A 196 -15.19 -8.32 -29.63
N PRO A 197 -15.95 -8.55 -30.72
CA PRO A 197 -15.78 -7.96 -32.05
C PRO A 197 -16.20 -6.48 -32.09
N ASN A 198 -15.57 -5.70 -32.97
CA ASN A 198 -15.99 -4.34 -33.28
C ASN A 198 -15.69 -4.03 -34.77
N PRO A 199 -16.71 -3.87 -35.64
CA PRO A 199 -18.15 -3.83 -35.34
C PRO A 199 -18.72 -5.18 -34.91
N SER A 200 -19.83 -5.14 -34.16
CA SER A 200 -20.59 -6.30 -33.68
C SER A 200 -22.02 -6.27 -34.26
N ALA A 201 -22.63 -7.43 -34.52
CA ALA A 201 -24.04 -7.49 -34.90
C ALA A 201 -24.97 -7.44 -33.67
N VAL A 202 -26.21 -6.96 -33.84
CA VAL A 202 -27.28 -7.18 -32.84
C VAL A 202 -27.46 -8.68 -32.63
N GLY A 203 -27.55 -9.13 -31.38
CA GLY A 203 -27.56 -10.54 -30.99
C GLY A 203 -26.19 -11.14 -30.66
N GLU A 204 -25.08 -10.48 -30.98
CA GLU A 204 -23.73 -10.94 -30.65
C GLU A 204 -23.23 -10.37 -29.32
N THR A 205 -22.45 -11.17 -28.58
CA THR A 205 -21.75 -10.70 -27.39
C THR A 205 -20.46 -9.96 -27.76
N VAL A 206 -20.17 -8.90 -27.02
CA VAL A 206 -18.92 -8.12 -27.15
C VAL A 206 -18.07 -8.32 -25.90
N THR A 207 -16.80 -8.64 -26.11
CA THR A 207 -15.81 -8.71 -25.04
C THR A 207 -15.03 -7.41 -24.99
N VAL A 208 -15.00 -6.78 -23.83
CA VAL A 208 -14.14 -5.63 -23.55
C VAL A 208 -13.05 -6.07 -22.59
N ARG A 209 -11.79 -5.80 -22.92
CA ARG A 209 -10.64 -6.08 -22.04
C ARG A 209 -9.88 -4.80 -21.75
N VAL A 210 -9.32 -4.72 -20.55
CA VAL A 210 -8.49 -3.61 -20.10
C VAL A 210 -7.41 -4.14 -19.16
N ASN A 211 -6.21 -3.61 -19.27
CA ASN A 211 -5.16 -3.90 -18.30
C ASN A 211 -5.30 -2.94 -17.11
N VAL A 212 -5.24 -3.48 -15.90
CA VAL A 212 -5.36 -2.71 -14.65
C VAL A 212 -4.07 -2.86 -13.88
N THR A 213 -3.44 -1.74 -13.50
CA THR A 213 -2.22 -1.72 -12.71
C THR A 213 -2.44 -0.97 -11.41
N ASN A 214 -2.01 -1.53 -10.28
CA ASN A 214 -2.07 -0.84 -8.99
C ASN A 214 -0.77 -0.08 -8.71
N LEU A 215 -0.81 1.25 -8.83
CA LEU A 215 0.31 2.12 -8.47
C LEU A 215 0.28 2.55 -6.99
N GLY A 216 -0.79 2.22 -6.27
CA GLY A 216 -0.99 2.54 -4.85
C GLY A 216 -0.48 1.46 -3.91
N GLY A 217 -1.01 1.41 -2.70
CA GLY A 217 -0.74 0.35 -1.73
C GLY A 217 -1.68 -0.85 -1.89
N LYS A 218 -1.69 -1.76 -0.90
CA LYS A 218 -2.51 -2.98 -0.95
C LYS A 218 -4.01 -2.79 -0.63
N GLY A 219 -4.42 -1.57 -0.27
CA GLY A 219 -5.80 -1.24 0.10
C GLY A 219 -6.37 -2.13 1.22
N ASN A 220 -7.63 -2.52 1.08
CA ASN A 220 -8.37 -3.32 2.04
C ASN A 220 -8.12 -4.85 1.91
N TRP A 221 -7.19 -5.29 1.06
CA TRP A 221 -6.88 -6.71 0.77
C TRP A 221 -8.12 -7.57 0.48
N LYS A 222 -9.17 -7.00 -0.12
CA LYS A 222 -10.34 -7.72 -0.60
C LYS A 222 -10.32 -7.76 -2.12
N ALA A 223 -10.82 -8.86 -2.68
CA ALA A 223 -11.04 -8.93 -4.13
C ALA A 223 -12.30 -8.12 -4.44
N GLU A 224 -12.18 -7.14 -5.34
CA GLU A 224 -13.27 -6.21 -5.69
C GLU A 224 -13.51 -6.24 -7.21
N PRO A 225 -14.76 -6.08 -7.67
CA PRO A 225 -15.05 -5.92 -9.09
C PRO A 225 -14.59 -4.55 -9.60
N VAL A 226 -14.22 -4.50 -10.87
CA VAL A 226 -14.00 -3.24 -11.60
C VAL A 226 -15.27 -2.91 -12.38
N TYR A 227 -15.56 -1.62 -12.54
CA TYR A 227 -16.76 -1.16 -13.22
C TYR A 227 -16.43 -0.48 -14.56
N LEU A 228 -17.12 -0.92 -15.61
CA LEU A 228 -17.11 -0.33 -16.94
C LEU A 228 -18.41 0.47 -17.12
N MET A 229 -18.32 1.71 -17.58
CA MET A 229 -19.49 2.50 -17.97
C MET A 229 -19.87 2.17 -19.41
N VAL A 230 -21.08 1.68 -19.66
CA VAL A 230 -21.61 1.34 -20.99
C VAL A 230 -22.88 2.14 -21.22
N GLY A 231 -22.87 3.08 -22.17
CA GLY A 231 -24.06 3.91 -22.45
C GLY A 231 -24.58 4.72 -21.25
N GLY A 232 -23.73 4.97 -20.24
CA GLY A 232 -24.10 5.64 -18.99
C GLY A 232 -24.51 4.72 -17.84
N ALA A 233 -24.57 3.40 -18.04
CA ALA A 233 -24.82 2.42 -16.99
C ALA A 233 -23.53 1.72 -16.53
N GLU A 234 -23.44 1.40 -15.24
CA GLU A 234 -22.32 0.64 -14.68
C GLU A 234 -22.48 -0.87 -14.91
N VAL A 235 -21.42 -1.50 -15.41
CA VAL A 235 -21.32 -2.95 -15.63
C VAL A 235 -20.12 -3.48 -14.86
N ALA A 236 -20.34 -4.42 -13.95
CA ALA A 236 -19.27 -5.05 -13.19
C ALA A 236 -18.48 -6.02 -14.08
N SER A 237 -17.19 -6.15 -13.80
CA SER A 237 -16.29 -7.10 -14.45
C SER A 237 -16.67 -8.54 -14.16
N THR A 238 -16.32 -9.44 -15.09
CA THR A 238 -16.57 -10.88 -14.93
C THR A 238 -15.72 -11.48 -13.80
N ASN A 239 -14.54 -10.91 -13.56
CA ASN A 239 -13.61 -11.31 -12.51
C ASN A 239 -13.38 -10.16 -11.53
N THR A 240 -13.17 -10.48 -10.25
CA THR A 240 -12.66 -9.54 -9.25
C THR A 240 -11.15 -9.50 -9.27
N ILE A 241 -10.55 -8.33 -9.04
CA ILE A 241 -9.09 -8.20 -8.97
C ILE A 241 -8.60 -8.03 -7.54
N ARG A 242 -7.36 -8.49 -7.31
CA ARG A 242 -6.59 -8.22 -6.09
C ARG A 242 -5.13 -8.04 -6.47
N LEU A 243 -4.70 -6.79 -6.59
CA LEU A 243 -3.37 -6.42 -7.07
C LEU A 243 -2.50 -5.85 -5.93
N ASP A 244 -1.32 -6.42 -5.73
CA ASP A 244 -0.24 -5.82 -4.97
C ASP A 244 0.31 -4.55 -5.65
N HIS A 245 1.17 -3.81 -4.96
CA HIS A 245 1.82 -2.62 -5.54
C HIS A 245 2.66 -3.01 -6.77
N ASN A 246 2.45 -2.30 -7.87
CA ASN A 246 3.00 -2.56 -9.21
C ASN A 246 2.60 -3.91 -9.83
N GLU A 247 1.58 -4.58 -9.29
CA GLU A 247 0.97 -5.72 -9.96
C GLU A 247 -0.05 -5.25 -11.00
N SER A 248 -0.15 -5.99 -12.10
CA SER A 248 -1.10 -5.76 -13.18
C SER A 248 -1.88 -7.03 -13.48
N ASP A 249 -3.14 -6.88 -13.88
CA ASP A 249 -3.97 -7.98 -14.37
C ASP A 249 -4.93 -7.50 -15.47
N GLU A 250 -5.34 -8.42 -16.33
CA GLU A 250 -6.30 -8.15 -17.39
C GLU A 250 -7.73 -8.37 -16.87
N VAL A 251 -8.55 -7.33 -16.94
CA VAL A 251 -9.96 -7.38 -16.58
C VAL A 251 -10.80 -7.53 -17.84
N THR A 252 -11.76 -8.44 -17.80
CA THR A 252 -12.67 -8.74 -18.90
C THR A 252 -14.11 -8.43 -18.53
N PHE A 253 -14.85 -7.86 -19.47
CA PHE A 253 -16.29 -7.65 -19.45
C PHE A 253 -16.93 -8.37 -20.64
N THR A 254 -18.05 -9.05 -20.40
CA THR A 254 -18.85 -9.67 -21.46
C THR A 254 -20.18 -8.96 -21.55
N LEU A 255 -20.40 -8.27 -22.67
CA LEU A 255 -21.56 -7.41 -22.90
C LEU A 255 -22.50 -8.11 -23.88
N ASP A 256 -23.74 -8.34 -23.47
CA ASP A 256 -24.80 -8.92 -24.29
C ASP A 256 -25.85 -7.86 -24.66
N ASP A 257 -26.92 -8.27 -25.34
CA ASP A 257 -28.00 -7.39 -25.77
C ASP A 257 -28.77 -6.75 -24.59
N ASN A 258 -28.74 -7.33 -23.39
CA ASN A 258 -29.37 -6.72 -22.22
C ASN A 258 -28.62 -5.46 -21.79
N VAL A 259 -27.30 -5.41 -22.02
CA VAL A 259 -26.45 -4.27 -21.69
C VAL A 259 -26.33 -3.31 -22.89
N LEU A 260 -26.17 -3.86 -24.09
CA LEU A 260 -25.89 -3.08 -25.31
C LEU A 260 -27.15 -2.58 -26.01
N GLY A 261 -28.33 -3.14 -25.71
CA GLY A 261 -29.59 -2.84 -26.38
C GLY A 261 -29.74 -3.50 -27.77
N GLU A 262 -30.98 -3.66 -28.22
CA GLU A 262 -31.32 -4.42 -29.44
C GLU A 262 -31.31 -3.57 -30.73
N THR A 263 -30.98 -2.29 -30.65
CA THR A 263 -30.98 -1.38 -31.81
C THR A 263 -29.56 -1.15 -32.33
N PRO A 264 -29.33 -1.16 -33.66
CA PRO A 264 -28.06 -0.75 -34.25
C PRO A 264 -27.70 0.69 -33.84
N GLY A 265 -26.40 0.96 -33.72
CA GLY A 265 -25.91 2.27 -33.30
C GLY A 265 -24.52 2.25 -32.69
N ASN A 266 -24.06 3.41 -32.25
CA ASN A 266 -22.79 3.56 -31.56
C ASN A 266 -23.03 3.64 -30.06
N ILE A 267 -22.28 2.86 -29.28
CA ILE A 267 -22.37 2.83 -27.82
C ILE A 267 -21.01 3.19 -27.25
N THR A 268 -20.96 4.26 -26.46
CA THR A 268 -19.73 4.66 -25.77
C THR A 268 -19.48 3.78 -24.56
N VAL A 269 -18.22 3.34 -24.40
CA VAL A 269 -17.73 2.65 -23.21
C VAL A 269 -16.60 3.43 -22.55
N ARG A 270 -16.57 3.51 -21.22
CA ARG A 270 -15.58 4.29 -20.47
C ARG A 270 -15.10 3.56 -19.21
N ILE A 271 -13.80 3.64 -18.94
CA ILE A 271 -13.18 3.10 -17.73
C ILE A 271 -11.97 3.94 -17.34
N GLY A 272 -12.01 4.54 -16.14
CA GLY A 272 -11.06 5.59 -15.78
C GLY A 272 -11.06 6.71 -16.83
N ASP A 273 -9.88 7.00 -17.37
CA ASP A 273 -9.67 8.00 -18.43
C ASP A 273 -9.76 7.41 -19.86
N LEU A 274 -9.95 6.09 -20.00
CA LEU A 274 -10.07 5.44 -21.30
C LEU A 274 -11.51 5.51 -21.81
N GLU A 275 -11.65 5.74 -23.11
CA GLU A 275 -12.92 5.79 -23.82
C GLU A 275 -12.84 4.99 -25.13
N GLY A 276 -13.88 4.21 -25.41
CA GLY A 276 -14.04 3.45 -26.64
C GLY A 276 -15.46 3.52 -27.19
N THR A 277 -15.66 3.07 -28.42
CA THR A 277 -16.98 3.02 -29.05
C THR A 277 -17.23 1.64 -29.66
N ILE A 278 -18.32 1.02 -29.26
CA ILE A 278 -18.84 -0.21 -29.87
C ILE A 278 -19.76 0.20 -31.02
N ILE A 279 -19.50 -0.34 -32.21
CA ILE A 279 -20.32 -0.11 -33.41
C ILE A 279 -21.22 -1.32 -33.62
N ARG A 280 -22.53 -1.17 -33.35
CA ARG A 280 -23.56 -2.20 -33.54
C ARG A 280 -24.19 -2.10 -34.92
N LYS A 281 -24.16 -3.19 -35.66
CA LYS A 281 -24.79 -3.33 -36.99
C LYS A 281 -26.06 -4.17 -36.89
N GLU A 282 -26.97 -3.98 -37.85
CA GLU A 282 -28.13 -4.85 -38.00
C GLU A 282 -27.70 -6.32 -38.02
N ALA A 283 -28.49 -7.18 -37.38
CA ALA A 283 -28.31 -8.61 -37.49
C ALA A 283 -28.28 -8.97 -38.97
N GLY A 284 -27.19 -9.61 -39.42
CA GLY A 284 -27.09 -10.01 -40.80
C GLY A 284 -28.26 -10.93 -41.11
N ASN A 285 -29.20 -10.46 -41.94
CA ASN A 285 -30.17 -11.33 -42.58
C ASN A 285 -29.37 -12.28 -43.47
N SER A 286 -28.88 -13.37 -42.88
CA SER A 286 -28.36 -14.49 -43.64
C SER A 286 -29.49 -14.87 -44.59
N PRO A 287 -29.29 -14.75 -45.92
CA PRO A 287 -30.35 -15.07 -46.86
C PRO A 287 -30.74 -16.52 -46.59
N ALA A 288 -31.98 -16.71 -46.11
CA ALA A 288 -32.58 -18.02 -45.97
C ALA A 288 -32.39 -18.70 -47.33
N SER A 289 -31.58 -19.76 -47.37
CA SER A 289 -31.39 -20.51 -48.59
C SER A 289 -32.73 -21.16 -48.91
N SER A 290 -33.49 -20.52 -49.80
CA SER A 290 -34.69 -21.08 -50.39
C SER A 290 -34.26 -22.21 -51.33
N GLY A 291 -33.88 -23.34 -50.74
CA GLY A 291 -33.62 -24.59 -51.43
C GLY A 291 -34.92 -25.10 -52.02
N TRP A 292 -35.21 -24.67 -53.24
CA TRP A 292 -36.25 -25.21 -54.09
C TRP A 292 -35.86 -26.64 -54.50
N GLY A 293 -36.27 -27.63 -53.70
CA GLY A 293 -36.08 -29.05 -53.95
C GLY A 293 -37.42 -29.78 -54.04
N SER A 294 -37.73 -30.26 -55.25
CA SER A 294 -38.97 -30.93 -55.65
C SER A 294 -39.42 -32.13 -54.80
N LYS A 295 -40.75 -32.29 -54.77
CA LYS A 295 -41.54 -33.44 -54.32
C LYS A 295 -41.16 -34.78 -55.00
N SER A 296 -40.97 -35.81 -54.19
CA SER A 296 -41.52 -37.18 -54.34
C SER A 296 -41.38 -37.83 -52.93
N GLY A 297 -42.37 -38.39 -52.27
CA GLY A 297 -43.38 -39.38 -52.66
C GLY A 297 -43.09 -40.67 -51.89
N GLY A 298 -43.68 -40.87 -50.71
CA GLY A 298 -43.50 -42.10 -49.93
C GLY A 298 -44.07 -42.02 -48.51
N SER A 299 -44.94 -42.98 -48.17
CA SER A 299 -45.88 -43.02 -47.05
C SER A 299 -45.36 -43.72 -45.78
N THR A 300 -45.92 -43.28 -44.63
CA THR A 300 -46.21 -44.01 -43.34
C THR A 300 -45.04 -44.47 -42.44
N PRO A 301 -45.30 -44.77 -41.14
CA PRO A 301 -46.07 -44.05 -40.12
C PRO A 301 -45.23 -43.77 -38.83
N ALA A 302 -45.81 -43.01 -37.91
CA ALA A 302 -45.26 -42.64 -36.58
C ALA A 302 -44.83 -43.87 -35.74
N PRO A 303 -43.97 -43.73 -34.69
CA PRO A 303 -44.46 -43.12 -33.43
C PRO A 303 -43.40 -42.46 -32.51
N CYS A 304 -43.90 -41.86 -31.41
CA CYS A 304 -43.23 -41.55 -30.14
C CYS A 304 -42.10 -40.49 -30.20
N GLY A 305 -42.23 -39.28 -29.64
CA GLY A 305 -42.51 -39.03 -28.22
C GLY A 305 -41.19 -38.94 -27.46
N PHE A 306 -40.60 -37.75 -27.34
CA PHE A 306 -39.68 -37.37 -26.26
C PHE A 306 -39.61 -35.83 -26.18
N GLU A 307 -40.23 -35.28 -25.14
CA GLU A 307 -39.95 -33.94 -24.65
C GLU A 307 -38.55 -33.94 -24.03
N ALA A 308 -37.64 -33.13 -24.56
CA ALA A 308 -36.40 -32.78 -23.88
C ALA A 308 -36.58 -31.39 -23.27
N ILE A 309 -37.07 -31.36 -22.03
CA ILE A 309 -36.99 -30.18 -21.16
C ILE A 309 -35.51 -29.97 -20.86
N GLY A 310 -34.90 -29.00 -21.54
CA GLY A 310 -33.57 -28.51 -21.20
C GLY A 310 -33.61 -27.74 -19.89
N ALA A 311 -33.39 -28.43 -18.78
CA ALA A 311 -33.16 -27.79 -17.50
C ALA A 311 -31.80 -27.06 -17.54
N SER A 312 -31.84 -25.72 -17.57
CA SER A 312 -30.67 -24.88 -17.33
C SER A 312 -30.23 -25.06 -15.87
N LEU A 313 -29.13 -25.79 -15.70
CA LEU A 313 -28.48 -26.02 -14.41
C LEU A 313 -27.66 -24.77 -14.07
N ILE A 314 -28.23 -23.90 -13.22
CA ILE A 314 -27.48 -22.80 -12.60
C ILE A 314 -26.53 -23.42 -11.59
N LEU A 315 -25.24 -23.50 -11.93
CA LEU A 315 -24.17 -23.87 -11.00
C LEU A 315 -23.85 -22.66 -10.10
N LEU A 316 -24.51 -22.58 -8.95
CA LEU A 316 -24.11 -21.71 -7.86
C LEU A 316 -22.87 -22.32 -7.19
N PHE A 317 -21.68 -21.79 -7.49
CA PHE A 317 -20.46 -22.08 -6.75
C PHE A 317 -20.54 -21.43 -5.37
N VAL A 318 -21.05 -22.16 -4.37
CA VAL A 318 -20.82 -21.85 -2.96
C VAL A 318 -19.47 -22.45 -2.57
N ALA A 319 -18.40 -21.68 -2.70
CA ALA A 319 -17.09 -22.06 -2.16
C ALA A 319 -17.14 -21.96 -0.63
N ARG A 320 -17.37 -23.11 -0.01
CA ARG A 320 -17.30 -23.36 1.43
C ARG A 320 -15.83 -23.37 1.86
N PHE A 321 -15.31 -22.25 2.34
CA PHE A 321 -14.01 -22.24 3.04
C PHE A 321 -14.19 -22.83 4.45
N ILE A 322 -13.96 -24.14 4.56
CA ILE A 322 -13.53 -24.78 5.81
C ILE A 322 -12.02 -24.88 5.72
N ARG A 323 -11.29 -24.17 6.58
CA ARG A 323 -9.99 -24.64 7.07
C ARG A 323 -9.94 -24.51 8.59
N HIS A 324 -9.61 -25.66 9.17
CA HIS A 324 -9.41 -25.95 10.58
C HIS A 324 -8.26 -25.16 11.20
N LEU A 325 -8.40 -24.96 12.53
CA LEU A 325 -7.39 -25.03 13.60
C LEU A 325 -5.92 -24.85 13.22
#